data_AF-A0A3D0ND48-F1
#
_entry.id   AF-A0A3D0ND48-F1
#
_cell.length_a   1.000
_cell.length_b   1.000
_cell.length_c   1.000
_cell.angle_alpha   90.00
_cell.angle_beta   90.00
_cell.angle_gamma   90.00
#
_symmetry.space_group_name_H-M   'P 1'
#
loop_
_entity.id
_entity.type
_entity.pdbx_description
1 polymer ?
#
loop_
_entity_poly.entity_id
_entity_poly.type
_entity_poly.pdbx_seq_one_letter_code
_entity_poly.pdbx_strand_id
1 'polypeptide(L)'
;MKSPLLEFHQIFARERFPNIVVTPKGTIVATWGTSSLKSRRSTDGGKTWSEVTEIQKPGFQSGGLTVNDETGDVIVFTEANHPPAKISTYI
;
A
#
# COMPACT_ATOMS: atom_id res chain seq x y z
N MET A 1 -28.22 -11.14 -15.73
CA MET A 1 -27.40 -9.98 -15.30
C MET A 1 -27.04 -10.17 -13.83
N LYS A 2 -25.78 -9.93 -13.44
CA LYS A 2 -25.43 -9.87 -12.01
C LYS A 2 -25.98 -8.57 -11.42
N SER A 3 -26.54 -8.63 -10.21
CA SER A 3 -26.92 -7.44 -9.45
C SER A 3 -25.68 -6.61 -9.12
N PRO A 4 -25.78 -5.27 -9.09
CA PRO A 4 -24.67 -4.43 -8.60
C PRO A 4 -24.33 -4.83 -7.17
N LEU A 5 -23.04 -4.98 -6.88
CA LEU A 5 -22.50 -5.33 -5.57
C LEU A 5 -21.57 -4.21 -5.11
N LEU A 6 -21.78 -3.74 -3.88
CA LEU A 6 -20.91 -2.79 -3.20
C LEU A 6 -20.76 -3.24 -1.75
N GLU A 7 -19.52 -3.47 -1.33
CA GLU A 7 -19.16 -3.87 0.04
C GLU A 7 -18.05 -2.96 0.56
N PHE A 8 -18.08 -2.64 1.85
CA PHE A 8 -17.11 -1.79 2.50
C PHE A 8 -16.39 -2.55 3.61
N HIS A 9 -15.05 -2.52 3.58
CA HIS A 9 -14.21 -3.11 4.62
C HIS A 9 -13.16 -2.09 5.05
N GLN A 10 -13.08 -1.81 6.34
CA GLN A 10 -12.02 -0.99 6.90
C GLN A 10 -10.78 -1.86 7.17
N ILE A 11 -9.72 -1.66 6.39
CA ILE A 11 -8.48 -2.46 6.47
C ILE A 11 -7.34 -1.76 7.24
N PHE A 12 -7.42 -0.43 7.34
CA PHE A 12 -6.55 0.38 8.19
C PHE A 12 -7.41 1.33 9.03
N ALA A 13 -6.90 1.72 10.19
CA ALA A 13 -7.53 2.71 11.06
C ALA A 13 -6.53 3.81 11.38
N ARG A 14 -7.04 5.05 11.53
CA ARG A 14 -6.23 6.27 11.73
C ARG A 14 -5.29 6.50 10.54
N GLU A 15 -4.36 7.46 10.63
CA GLU A 15 -3.39 7.79 9.56
C GLU A 15 -4.08 8.26 8.25
N ARG A 16 -3.30 8.60 7.20
CA ARG A 16 -3.79 9.04 5.88
C ARG A 16 -2.85 8.58 4.77
N PHE A 17 -3.17 8.96 3.53
CA PHE A 17 -2.47 8.67 2.28
C PHE A 17 -2.56 7.17 1.93
N PRO A 18 -3.67 6.72 1.31
CA PRO A 18 -3.80 5.38 0.74
C PRO A 18 -3.07 5.22 -0.59
N ASN A 19 -2.60 4.01 -0.85
CA ASN A 19 -2.40 3.49 -2.21
C ASN A 19 -2.86 2.04 -2.28
N ILE A 20 -3.17 1.59 -3.49
CA ILE A 20 -3.58 0.21 -3.77
C ILE A 20 -3.14 -0.20 -5.17
N VAL A 21 -2.62 -1.42 -5.30
CA VAL A 21 -2.23 -2.04 -6.57
C VAL A 21 -2.63 -3.51 -6.61
N VAL A 22 -2.68 -4.07 -7.82
CA VAL A 22 -2.88 -5.50 -8.05
C VAL A 22 -1.64 -6.04 -8.76
N THR A 23 -1.04 -7.08 -8.20
CA THR A 23 0.12 -7.77 -8.81
C THR A 23 -0.32 -8.70 -9.94
N PRO A 24 0.59 -9.17 -10.82
CA PRO A 24 0.28 -10.17 -11.85
C PRO A 24 -0.34 -11.47 -11.32
N LYS A 25 -0.09 -11.82 -10.04
CA LYS A 25 -0.71 -12.98 -9.37
C LYS A 25 -2.12 -12.71 -8.86
N GLY A 26 -2.70 -11.54 -9.14
CA GLY A 26 -4.00 -11.11 -8.62
C GLY A 26 -3.99 -10.76 -7.14
N THR A 27 -2.82 -10.70 -6.49
CA THR A 27 -2.72 -10.24 -5.10
C THR A 27 -2.92 -8.74 -5.05
N ILE A 28 -3.88 -8.28 -4.24
CA ILE A 28 -4.13 -6.88 -3.95
C ILE A 28 -3.19 -6.46 -2.82
N VAL A 29 -2.45 -5.36 -3.00
CA VAL A 29 -1.58 -4.77 -1.97
C VAL A 29 -2.05 -3.36 -1.70
N ALA A 30 -2.34 -3.06 -0.43
CA ALA A 30 -2.74 -1.73 0.01
C ALA A 30 -1.71 -1.19 1.01
N THR A 31 -1.35 0.08 0.87
CA THR A 31 -0.46 0.79 1.81
C THR A 31 -1.11 2.04 2.39
N TRP A 32 -0.72 2.38 3.62
CA TRP A 32 -1.31 3.48 4.38
C TRP A 32 -0.33 3.97 5.45
N GLY A 33 -0.14 5.29 5.60
CA GLY A 33 0.69 5.82 6.70
C GLY A 33 1.26 7.23 6.53
N THR A 34 1.22 8.01 7.61
CA THR A 34 1.93 9.29 7.78
C THR A 34 3.03 9.25 8.83
N SER A 35 2.88 8.46 9.89
CA SER A 35 3.89 8.27 10.95
C SER A 35 4.62 6.93 10.86
N SER A 36 3.94 5.90 10.34
CA SER A 36 4.45 4.56 10.07
C SER A 36 3.75 4.06 8.82
N LEU A 37 4.55 3.72 7.80
CA LEU A 37 4.07 3.20 6.53
C LEU A 37 3.84 1.70 6.67
N LYS A 38 2.61 1.28 6.40
CA LYS A 38 2.15 -0.10 6.60
C LYS A 38 1.57 -0.67 5.33
N SER A 39 1.60 -1.99 5.20
CA SER A 39 0.89 -2.73 4.17
C SER A 39 0.00 -3.82 4.72
N ARG A 40 -1.02 -4.16 3.93
CA ARG A 40 -1.80 -5.40 4.00
C ARG A 40 -1.97 -5.93 2.59
N ARG A 41 -2.12 -7.24 2.46
CA ARG A 41 -2.39 -7.89 1.17
C ARG A 41 -3.61 -8.79 1.22
N SER A 42 -4.28 -8.94 0.09
CA SER A 42 -5.38 -9.88 -0.11
C SER A 42 -5.10 -10.77 -1.33
N THR A 43 -5.32 -12.07 -1.18
CA THR A 43 -5.16 -13.07 -2.26
C THR A 43 -6.50 -13.65 -2.72
N ASP A 44 -7.62 -13.10 -2.24
CA ASP A 44 -8.98 -13.62 -2.48
C ASP A 44 -9.94 -12.56 -3.03
N GLY A 45 -9.39 -11.52 -3.67
CA GLY A 45 -10.16 -10.44 -4.28
C GLY A 45 -10.66 -9.39 -3.29
N GLY A 46 -9.99 -9.23 -2.15
CA GLY A 46 -10.29 -8.21 -1.15
C GLY A 46 -11.25 -8.65 -0.05
N LYS A 47 -11.60 -9.95 0.02
CA LYS A 47 -12.51 -10.51 1.04
C LYS A 47 -11.83 -10.63 2.38
N THR A 48 -10.58 -11.12 2.39
CA THR A 48 -9.74 -11.20 3.58
C THR A 48 -8.41 -10.49 3.35
N TRP A 49 -7.82 -10.02 4.44
CA TRP A 49 -6.59 -9.24 4.43
C TRP A 49 -5.59 -9.82 5.43
N SER A 50 -4.31 -9.86 5.03
CA SER A 50 -3.22 -10.26 5.90
C SER A 50 -3.12 -9.38 7.14
N GLU A 51 -2.40 -9.85 8.15
CA GLU A 51 -1.89 -8.99 9.22
C GLU A 51 -1.12 -7.79 8.67
N VAL A 52 -1.04 -6.73 9.48
CA VAL A 52 -0.28 -5.53 9.15
C VAL A 52 1.21 -5.87 9.06
N THR A 53 1.83 -5.47 7.97
CA THR A 53 3.29 -5.44 7.84
C THR A 53 3.75 -3.98 7.91
N GLU A 54 4.66 -3.66 8.84
CA GLU A 54 5.30 -2.34 8.88
C GLU A 54 6.43 -2.31 7.83
N ILE A 55 6.32 -1.39 6.86
CA ILE A 55 7.34 -1.19 5.83
C ILE A 55 8.44 -0.28 6.39
N GLN A 56 8.04 0.82 7.06
CA GLN A 56 8.99 1.79 7.61
C GLN A 56 8.41 2.58 8.79
N LYS A 57 9.27 2.88 9.78
CA LYS A 57 8.99 3.82 10.88
C LYS A 57 10.27 4.58 11.28
N PRO A 58 10.27 5.93 11.26
CA PRO A 58 9.17 6.79 10.82
C PRO A 58 8.95 6.64 9.30
N GLY A 59 7.68 6.58 8.88
CA GLY A 59 7.32 6.29 7.50
C GLY A 59 6.14 7.15 7.05
N PHE A 60 6.39 7.97 6.05
CA PHE A 60 5.43 8.83 5.39
C PHE A 60 5.22 8.36 3.96
N GLN A 61 3.98 8.04 3.61
CA GLN A 61 3.62 7.68 2.24
C GLN A 61 3.62 8.92 1.34
N SER A 62 4.74 9.14 0.65
CA SER A 62 4.98 10.32 -0.18
C SER A 62 4.53 10.18 -1.63
N GLY A 63 4.30 8.95 -2.11
CA GLY A 63 4.00 8.69 -3.52
C GLY A 63 3.13 7.46 -3.75
N GLY A 64 2.95 7.11 -5.02
CA GLY A 64 2.23 5.91 -5.47
C GLY A 64 2.97 4.60 -5.20
N LEU A 65 2.32 3.48 -5.50
CA LEU A 65 2.97 2.18 -5.62
C LEU A 65 3.23 1.88 -7.10
N THR A 66 4.33 1.20 -7.41
CA THR A 66 4.61 0.72 -8.76
C THR A 66 4.78 -0.79 -8.72
N VAL A 67 4.18 -1.49 -9.68
CA VAL A 67 4.31 -2.94 -9.84
C VAL A 67 5.22 -3.22 -11.02
N ASN A 68 6.19 -4.11 -10.83
CA ASN A 68 6.88 -4.75 -11.94
C ASN A 68 6.02 -5.92 -12.42
N ASP A 69 5.43 -5.81 -13.61
CA ASP A 69 4.52 -6.85 -14.12
C ASP A 69 5.22 -8.15 -14.56
N GLU A 70 6.53 -8.11 -14.79
CA GLU A 70 7.31 -9.30 -15.15
C GLU A 70 7.65 -10.15 -13.92
N THR A 71 8.03 -9.50 -12.82
CA THR A 71 8.48 -10.19 -11.60
C THR A 71 7.40 -10.29 -10.52
N GLY A 72 6.45 -9.35 -10.52
CA GLY A 72 5.47 -9.15 -9.46
C GLY A 72 5.98 -8.36 -8.26
N ASP A 73 7.16 -7.75 -8.35
CA ASP A 73 7.68 -6.88 -7.29
C ASP A 73 6.83 -5.62 -7.13
N VAL A 74 6.63 -5.20 -5.89
CA VAL A 74 5.93 -3.94 -5.56
C VAL A 74 6.94 -2.96 -4.98
N ILE A 75 7.14 -1.86 -5.69
CA ILE A 75 8.06 -0.79 -5.33
C ILE A 75 7.28 0.29 -4.59
N VAL A 76 7.80 0.71 -3.44
CA VAL A 76 7.18 1.71 -2.56
C VAL A 76 8.10 2.89 -2.38
N PHE A 77 7.55 4.10 -2.56
CA PHE A 77 8.26 5.35 -2.33
C PHE A 77 7.80 5.94 -0.98
N THR A 78 8.75 6.16 -0.08
CA THR A 78 8.48 6.57 1.30
C THR A 78 9.54 7.55 1.78
N GLU A 79 9.14 8.44 2.67
CA GLU A 79 10.01 9.38 3.34
C GLU A 79 9.92 9.20 4.86
N ALA A 80 10.87 9.75 5.62
CA ALA A 80 10.79 9.73 7.08
C ALA A 80 9.63 10.60 7.61
N ASN A 81 9.27 11.67 6.90
CA ASN A 81 8.24 12.63 7.30
C ASN A 81 7.71 13.37 6.06
N HIS A 82 6.64 14.15 6.26
CA HIS A 82 6.09 15.02 5.20
C HIS A 82 7.19 15.93 4.63
N PRO A 83 7.24 16.16 3.31
CA PRO A 83 8.22 17.03 2.69
C PRO A 83 8.28 18.45 3.28
N PRO A 84 9.47 19.10 3.25
CA PRO A 84 10.72 18.54 2.74
C PRO A 84 11.35 17.55 3.73
N ALA A 85 11.58 16.33 3.27
CA ALA A 85 12.37 15.32 3.98
C ALA A 85 13.83 15.38 3.47
N LYS A 86 14.75 14.69 4.15
CA LYS A 86 16.15 14.65 3.72
C LYS A 86 16.25 13.99 2.34
N ILE A 87 16.69 14.75 1.34
CA ILE A 87 16.88 14.24 -0.03
C ILE A 87 17.90 13.09 0.02
N SER A 88 17.48 11.93 -0.46
CA SER A 88 18.33 10.75 -0.64
C SER A 88 18.32 10.38 -2.11
N THR A 89 19.47 10.50 -2.78
CA THR A 89 19.67 10.10 -4.18
C THR A 89 20.39 8.76 -4.23
N TYR A 90 19.78 7.77 -4.86
CA TYR A 90 20.42 6.48 -5.15
C TYR A 90 20.75 6.47 -6.65
N ILE A 91 22.04 6.31 -6.98
CA ILE A 91 22.57 6.20 -8.36
C ILE A 91 22.76 4.73 -8.68
#